data_AF-A0AAJ2PSG2-F1
#
_entry.id   AF-A0AAJ2PSG2-F1
#
_cell.length_a   1.000
_cell.length_b   1.000
_cell.length_c   1.000
_cell.angle_alpha   90.00
_cell.angle_beta   90.00
_cell.angle_gamma   90.00
#
_symmetry.space_group_name_H-M   'P 1'
#
loop_
_entity.id
_entity.type
_entity.pdbx_description
1 polymer ?
#
loop_
_entity_poly.entity_id
_entity_poly.type
_entity_poly.pdbx_seq_one_letter_code
_entity_poly.pdbx_strand_id
1 'polypeptide(L)'
;MNVSRQAAVLFLSAGLLLSGCSSSSGSPGGEGYTGPTLPARTVAEGEWQEGPAKPKQHKPYPYDINTHCGIKWLHFGGRWWVLDSVFPGVEQVKGEPPSRESERLAGYMTLIGPDTANFDAVQMPTMQFVPAEDEPPGCA
;
A
#
# COMPACT_ATOMS: atom_id res chain seq x y z
N MET A 1 29.58 48.81 51.36
CA MET A 1 31.02 49.07 51.56
C MET A 1 31.78 47.78 51.31
N ASN A 2 32.82 47.87 50.46
CA ASN A 2 33.96 46.98 50.23
C ASN A 2 33.72 45.51 49.81
N VAL A 3 33.97 45.17 48.53
CA VAL A 3 35.27 44.74 47.92
C VAL A 3 35.59 43.31 48.39
N SER A 4 35.66 42.30 47.52
CA SER A 4 36.79 42.14 46.62
C SER A 4 36.53 41.14 45.48
N ARG A 5 36.94 41.54 44.28
CA ARG A 5 37.16 40.70 43.11
C ARG A 5 38.51 40.00 43.24
N GLN A 6 38.55 38.69 43.05
CA GLN A 6 39.69 37.92 42.52
C GLN A 6 39.10 36.62 41.96
N ALA A 7 39.63 35.93 40.96
CA ALA A 7 40.54 36.17 39.85
C ALA A 7 40.42 34.85 39.03
N ALA A 8 40.58 34.94 37.72
CA ALA A 8 40.32 33.86 36.78
C ALA A 8 41.15 32.59 37.05
N VAL A 9 40.56 31.42 36.78
CA VAL A 9 41.30 30.26 36.27
C VAL A 9 40.53 29.70 35.08
N LEU A 10 41.09 29.95 33.90
CA LEU A 10 40.81 29.24 32.66
C LEU A 10 41.19 27.76 32.85
N PHE A 11 40.23 26.87 32.68
CA PHE A 11 40.52 25.51 32.25
C PHE A 11 39.76 25.23 30.96
N LEU A 12 40.49 25.39 29.84
CA LEU A 12 40.20 24.68 28.61
C LEU A 12 40.17 23.18 28.93
N SER A 13 39.06 22.53 28.61
CA SER A 13 39.02 21.07 28.49
C SER A 13 38.13 20.74 27.32
N ALA A 14 38.78 20.62 26.17
CA ALA A 14 38.23 20.03 24.97
C ALA A 14 37.85 18.57 25.28
N GLY A 15 36.57 18.35 25.60
CA GLY A 15 35.96 17.03 25.59
C GLY A 15 35.24 16.81 24.28
N LEU A 16 35.99 16.47 23.21
CA LEU A 16 35.40 15.80 22.05
C LEU A 16 34.97 14.40 22.50
N LEU A 17 33.79 14.30 23.11
CA LEU A 17 33.09 13.04 23.23
C LEU A 17 32.46 12.77 21.87
N LEU A 18 33.15 11.94 21.08
CA LEU A 18 32.60 11.26 19.92
C LEU A 18 31.46 10.36 20.39
N SER A 19 30.29 10.93 20.62
CA SER A 19 29.03 10.20 20.58
C SER A 19 28.87 9.75 19.13
N GLY A 20 29.38 8.55 18.84
CA GLY A 20 29.09 7.83 17.62
C GLY A 20 27.59 7.57 17.57
N CYS A 21 26.85 8.51 17.00
CA CYS A 21 25.55 8.23 16.42
C CYS A 21 25.82 7.23 15.29
N SER A 22 25.63 5.93 15.57
CA SER A 22 25.42 4.95 14.50
C SER A 22 24.09 5.29 13.82
N SER A 23 24.11 6.35 13.02
CA SER A 23 23.13 6.56 11.96
C SER A 23 23.41 5.48 10.93
N SER A 24 22.80 4.31 11.13
CA SER A 24 22.58 3.38 10.04
C SER A 24 21.69 4.11 9.04
N SER A 25 22.32 4.75 8.06
CA SER A 25 21.69 5.25 6.86
C SER A 25 21.27 4.02 6.04
N GLY A 26 20.19 3.36 6.48
CA GLY A 26 19.46 2.43 5.64
C GLY A 26 18.87 3.24 4.50
N SER A 27 19.46 3.10 3.31
CA SER A 27 18.93 3.66 2.07
C SER A 27 17.44 3.28 1.93
N PRO A 28 16.52 4.24 1.77
CA PRO A 28 15.12 3.93 1.51
C PRO A 28 14.98 3.51 0.05
N GLY A 29 15.24 2.23 -0.24
CA GLY A 29 15.11 1.75 -1.62
C GLY A 29 15.49 0.31 -1.91
N GLY A 30 15.67 -0.54 -0.90
CA GLY A 30 16.22 -1.88 -1.15
C GLY A 30 15.79 -3.01 -0.23
N GLU A 31 14.91 -2.76 0.76
CA GLU A 31 14.30 -3.85 1.52
C GLU A 31 12.99 -4.24 0.83
N GLY A 32 13.13 -4.92 -0.31
CA GLY A 32 11.98 -5.49 -1.01
C GLY A 32 11.20 -6.37 -0.02
N TYR A 33 9.88 -6.23 0.02
CA TYR A 33 9.01 -7.04 0.87
C TYR A 33 9.34 -8.53 0.68
N THR A 34 9.86 -9.16 1.74
CA THR A 34 10.25 -10.58 1.77
C THR A 34 9.13 -11.50 2.26
N GLY A 35 7.94 -10.96 2.50
CA GLY A 35 6.79 -11.75 2.90
C GLY A 35 6.21 -12.57 1.73
N PRO A 36 5.21 -13.41 2.01
CA PRO A 36 4.56 -14.22 0.98
C PRO A 36 4.01 -13.36 -0.15
N THR A 37 4.27 -13.77 -1.39
CA THR A 37 3.77 -13.12 -2.61
C THR A 37 2.67 -13.95 -3.25
N LEU A 38 1.77 -13.28 -3.96
CA LEU A 38 0.73 -13.88 -4.78
C LEU A 38 1.21 -13.97 -6.24
N PRO A 39 0.84 -15.03 -6.98
CA PRO A 39 1.17 -15.11 -8.40
C PRO A 39 0.34 -14.10 -9.21
N ALA A 40 0.93 -13.54 -10.26
CA ALA A 40 0.19 -12.80 -11.27
C ALA A 40 -0.95 -13.68 -11.84
N ARG A 41 -2.12 -13.07 -12.02
CA ARG A 41 -3.28 -13.73 -12.60
C ARG A 41 -3.47 -13.26 -14.05
N THR A 42 -3.87 -14.19 -14.90
CA THR A 42 -4.43 -13.88 -16.21
C THR A 42 -5.94 -13.88 -16.14
N VAL A 43 -6.58 -13.06 -16.97
CA VAL A 43 -8.02 -13.11 -17.17
C VAL A 43 -8.36 -14.45 -17.82
N ALA A 44 -9.22 -15.25 -17.18
CA ALA A 44 -9.77 -16.45 -17.81
C ALA A 44 -10.95 -16.05 -18.71
N GLU A 45 -11.00 -16.58 -19.94
CA GLU A 45 -12.14 -16.35 -20.82
C GLU A 45 -13.41 -16.94 -20.20
N GLY A 46 -14.49 -16.17 -20.19
CA GLY A 46 -15.81 -16.62 -19.70
C GLY A 46 -15.98 -16.67 -18.18
N GLU A 47 -14.95 -16.43 -17.38
CA GLU A 47 -15.04 -16.42 -15.91
C GLU A 47 -14.69 -15.05 -15.33
N TRP A 48 -15.57 -14.54 -14.47
CA TRP A 48 -15.38 -13.29 -13.74
C TRP A 48 -15.18 -13.59 -12.26
N GLN A 49 -14.09 -13.09 -11.66
CA GLN A 49 -13.83 -13.26 -10.23
C GLN A 49 -14.28 -12.04 -9.42
N GLU A 50 -15.22 -12.25 -8.49
CA GLU A 50 -15.78 -11.19 -7.62
C GLU A 50 -15.34 -11.32 -6.16
N GLY A 51 -14.55 -12.35 -5.85
CA GLY A 51 -14.31 -12.75 -4.47
C GLY A 51 -15.58 -13.21 -3.73
N PRO A 52 -15.50 -13.44 -2.42
CA PRO A 52 -16.65 -13.92 -1.64
C PRO A 52 -17.58 -12.78 -1.20
N ALA A 53 -18.85 -13.10 -0.96
CA ALA A 53 -19.82 -12.17 -0.38
C ALA A 53 -19.46 -11.72 1.05
N LYS A 54 -18.64 -12.49 1.78
CA LYS A 54 -18.18 -12.18 3.15
C LYS A 54 -16.68 -12.45 3.29
N PRO A 55 -15.80 -11.54 2.81
CA PRO A 55 -14.36 -11.72 2.86
C PRO A 55 -13.86 -11.66 4.31
N LYS A 56 -12.87 -12.50 4.61
CA LYS A 56 -12.11 -12.39 5.87
C LYS A 56 -11.11 -11.25 5.73
N GLN A 57 -10.91 -10.50 6.81
CA GLN A 57 -9.88 -9.47 6.84
C GLN A 57 -8.48 -10.06 6.61
N HIS A 58 -7.62 -9.29 5.93
CA HIS A 58 -6.24 -9.62 5.59
C HIS A 58 -6.06 -10.92 4.78
N LYS A 59 -7.14 -11.41 4.17
CA LYS A 59 -7.08 -12.52 3.22
C LYS A 59 -7.29 -11.98 1.79
N PRO A 60 -6.32 -12.18 0.89
CA PRO A 60 -6.50 -11.82 -0.52
C PRO A 60 -7.42 -12.83 -1.20
N TYR A 61 -8.29 -12.31 -2.09
CA TYR A 61 -9.20 -13.09 -2.91
C TYR A 61 -9.04 -12.72 -4.38
N PRO A 62 -9.05 -13.69 -5.31
CA PRO A 62 -9.12 -13.41 -6.73
C PRO A 62 -10.26 -12.43 -7.02
N TYR A 63 -9.93 -11.34 -7.71
CA TYR A 63 -10.87 -10.31 -8.11
C TYR A 63 -10.48 -9.74 -9.46
N ASP A 64 -11.46 -9.47 -10.31
CA ASP A 64 -11.27 -8.86 -11.62
C ASP A 64 -11.97 -7.49 -11.63
N ILE A 65 -11.27 -6.44 -12.07
CA ILE A 65 -11.82 -5.10 -12.23
C ILE A 65 -12.13 -4.85 -13.69
N ASN A 66 -13.32 -4.30 -13.99
CA ASN A 66 -13.65 -3.80 -15.32
C ASN A 66 -12.94 -2.46 -15.53
N THR A 67 -12.12 -2.35 -16.57
CA THR A 67 -11.39 -1.11 -16.87
C THR A 67 -12.02 -0.32 -18.03
N HIS A 68 -13.06 -0.82 -18.70
CA HIS A 68 -13.73 -0.15 -19.83
C HIS A 68 -14.23 1.25 -19.45
N CYS A 69 -14.78 1.41 -18.25
CA CYS A 69 -15.30 2.70 -17.76
C CYS A 69 -14.32 3.44 -16.84
N GLY A 70 -13.07 2.98 -16.77
CA GLY A 70 -12.13 3.37 -15.73
C GLY A 70 -12.40 2.68 -14.39
N ILE A 71 -11.46 2.82 -13.46
CA ILE A 71 -11.52 2.20 -12.13
C ILE A 71 -11.97 3.28 -11.15
N LYS A 72 -13.26 3.27 -10.80
CA LYS A 72 -13.82 4.20 -9.81
C LYS A 72 -14.65 3.49 -8.75
N TRP A 73 -15.48 2.56 -9.16
CA TRP A 73 -16.37 1.82 -8.28
C TRP A 73 -16.16 0.33 -8.48
N LEU A 74 -16.40 -0.46 -7.44
CA LEU A 74 -16.44 -1.91 -7.54
C LEU A 74 -17.35 -2.50 -6.45
N HIS A 75 -17.83 -3.72 -6.68
CA HIS A 75 -18.62 -4.45 -5.70
C HIS A 75 -17.80 -5.59 -5.08
N PHE A 76 -17.57 -5.55 -3.77
CA PHE A 76 -16.78 -6.57 -3.09
C PHE A 76 -17.29 -6.79 -1.67
N GLY A 77 -17.41 -8.05 -1.26
CA GLY A 77 -17.91 -8.39 0.08
C GLY A 77 -19.33 -7.91 0.35
N GLY A 78 -20.19 -7.93 -0.67
CA GLY A 78 -21.61 -7.60 -0.55
C GLY A 78 -21.92 -6.11 -0.41
N ARG A 79 -20.99 -5.22 -0.77
CA ARG A 79 -21.22 -3.77 -0.79
C ARG A 79 -20.39 -3.07 -1.85
N TRP A 80 -20.79 -1.84 -2.16
CA TRP A 80 -20.10 -0.94 -3.06
C TRP A 80 -18.91 -0.25 -2.39
N TRP A 81 -17.87 -0.09 -3.18
CA TRP A 81 -16.63 0.58 -2.81
C TRP A 81 -16.27 1.62 -3.85
N VAL A 82 -15.64 2.70 -3.42
CA VAL A 82 -15.12 3.77 -4.28
C VAL A 82 -13.61 3.87 -4.14
N LEU A 83 -12.94 4.08 -5.26
CA LEU A 83 -11.50 4.33 -5.30
C LEU A 83 -11.21 5.62 -4.54
N ASP A 84 -10.38 5.52 -3.51
CA ASP A 84 -9.97 6.63 -2.66
C ASP A 84 -8.54 7.09 -3.02
N SER A 85 -7.62 6.13 -3.09
CA SER A 85 -6.20 6.44 -3.25
C SER A 85 -5.45 5.37 -4.04
N VAL A 86 -4.35 5.79 -4.67
CA VAL A 86 -3.43 4.93 -5.42
C VAL A 86 -2.02 5.22 -4.93
N PHE A 87 -1.30 4.19 -4.47
CA PHE A 87 0.03 4.38 -3.88
C PHE A 87 0.98 3.21 -4.21
N PRO A 88 2.30 3.44 -4.19
CA PRO A 88 3.27 2.37 -4.32
C PRO A 88 3.23 1.49 -3.06
N GLY A 89 2.41 0.45 -3.09
CA GLY A 89 2.30 -0.52 -2.00
C GLY A 89 3.47 -1.51 -2.00
N VAL A 90 3.38 -2.48 -1.10
CA VAL A 90 4.26 -3.66 -1.16
C VAL A 90 3.92 -4.43 -2.42
N GLU A 91 4.90 -4.66 -3.30
CA GLU A 91 4.72 -5.41 -4.54
C GLU A 91 4.42 -6.89 -4.23
N GLN A 92 3.18 -7.16 -3.84
CA GLN A 92 2.74 -8.44 -3.32
C GLN A 92 2.38 -9.41 -4.44
N VAL A 93 2.04 -8.92 -5.64
CA VAL A 93 1.70 -9.76 -6.79
C VAL A 93 2.89 -9.81 -7.76
N LYS A 94 3.42 -11.00 -8.01
CA LYS A 94 4.62 -11.20 -8.84
C LYS A 94 4.36 -12.15 -10.01
N GLY A 95 4.97 -11.87 -11.15
CA GLY A 95 4.90 -12.71 -12.34
C GLY A 95 4.90 -11.88 -13.63
N GLU A 96 4.54 -12.53 -14.73
CA GLU A 96 4.35 -11.85 -16.01
C GLU A 96 2.98 -11.14 -16.02
N PRO A 97 2.89 -9.87 -16.45
CA PRO A 97 1.63 -9.19 -16.59
C PRO A 97 0.76 -9.83 -17.68
N PRO A 98 -0.58 -9.80 -17.54
CA PRO A 98 -1.47 -10.23 -18.60
C PRO A 98 -1.33 -9.32 -19.84
N SER A 99 -1.80 -9.80 -20.99
CA SER A 99 -1.83 -8.99 -22.21
C SER A 99 -2.65 -7.70 -21.99
N ARG A 100 -2.15 -6.58 -22.53
CA ARG A 100 -2.76 -5.25 -22.34
C ARG A 100 -4.03 -5.01 -23.16
N GLU A 101 -4.48 -6.01 -23.92
CA GLU A 101 -5.64 -5.92 -24.81
C GLU A 101 -6.97 -6.24 -24.09
N SER A 102 -6.93 -6.56 -22.80
CA SER A 102 -8.12 -6.84 -22.01
C SER A 102 -8.66 -5.57 -21.35
N GLU A 103 -9.98 -5.37 -21.42
CA GLU A 103 -10.72 -4.40 -20.59
C GLU A 103 -10.95 -4.90 -19.17
N ARG A 104 -10.15 -5.88 -18.72
CA ARG A 104 -10.21 -6.47 -17.39
C ARG A 104 -8.83 -6.49 -16.78
N LEU A 105 -8.76 -6.06 -15.53
CA LEU A 105 -7.56 -6.14 -14.72
C LEU A 105 -7.73 -7.26 -13.68
N ALA A 106 -7.00 -8.36 -13.86
CA ALA A 106 -7.01 -9.49 -12.94
C ALA A 106 -6.01 -9.25 -11.79
N GLY A 107 -6.50 -9.36 -10.55
CA GLY A 107 -5.68 -9.16 -9.36
C GLY A 107 -6.27 -9.80 -8.13
N TYR A 108 -6.04 -9.18 -6.98
CA TYR A 108 -6.53 -9.66 -5.70
C TYR A 108 -7.14 -8.51 -4.91
N MET A 109 -8.35 -8.74 -4.40
CA MET A 109 -8.99 -7.84 -3.45
C MET A 109 -8.79 -8.36 -2.03
N THR A 110 -8.35 -7.47 -1.14
CA THR A 110 -8.14 -7.77 0.28
C THR A 110 -8.93 -6.80 1.13
N LEU A 111 -9.81 -7.31 1.99
CA LEU A 111 -10.44 -6.50 3.03
C LEU A 111 -9.39 -6.21 4.10
N ILE A 112 -8.96 -4.95 4.25
CA ILE A 112 -7.98 -4.54 5.26
C ILE A 112 -8.67 -4.28 6.60
N GLY A 113 -9.81 -3.61 6.56
CA GLY A 113 -10.59 -3.22 7.74
C GLY A 113 -12.08 -3.13 7.42
N PRO A 114 -12.91 -2.72 8.38
CA PRO A 114 -14.34 -2.53 8.14
C PRO A 114 -14.63 -1.49 7.06
N ASP A 115 -13.74 -0.52 6.83
CA ASP A 115 -13.94 0.60 5.92
C ASP A 115 -12.79 0.77 4.91
N THR A 116 -12.01 -0.29 4.69
CA THR A 116 -10.86 -0.24 3.78
C THR A 116 -10.65 -1.56 3.08
N ALA A 117 -10.53 -1.53 1.76
CA ALA A 117 -10.13 -2.67 0.96
C ALA A 117 -9.07 -2.24 -0.07
N ASN A 118 -8.10 -3.11 -0.31
CA ASN A 118 -7.03 -2.88 -1.28
C ASN A 118 -7.20 -3.86 -2.44
N PHE A 119 -6.94 -3.36 -3.65
CA PHE A 119 -6.72 -4.15 -4.83
C PHE A 119 -5.25 -4.11 -5.24
N ASP A 120 -4.71 -5.27 -5.54
CA ASP A 120 -3.32 -5.44 -5.96
C ASP A 120 -3.24 -6.30 -7.22
N ALA A 121 -2.45 -5.84 -8.18
CA ALA A 121 -2.15 -6.55 -9.41
C ALA A 121 -0.66 -6.42 -9.76
N VAL A 122 -0.18 -7.35 -10.58
CA VAL A 122 1.22 -7.41 -10.99
C VAL A 122 1.66 -6.11 -11.67
N GLN A 123 2.80 -5.55 -11.26
CA GLN A 123 3.37 -4.30 -11.78
C GLN A 123 2.42 -3.08 -11.73
N MET A 124 1.43 -3.10 -10.84
CA MET A 124 0.50 -2.00 -10.62
C MET A 124 0.68 -1.44 -9.21
N PRO A 125 0.46 -0.13 -9.01
CA PRO A 125 0.33 0.41 -7.66
C PRO A 125 -0.89 -0.21 -6.96
N THR A 126 -0.85 -0.24 -5.64
CA THR A 126 -2.02 -0.64 -4.84
C THR A 126 -3.11 0.41 -5.01
N MET A 127 -4.33 -0.06 -5.27
CA MET A 127 -5.52 0.78 -5.31
C MET A 127 -6.32 0.55 -4.03
N GLN A 128 -6.53 1.59 -3.24
CA GLN A 128 -7.29 1.52 -2.01
C GLN A 128 -8.69 2.09 -2.22
N PHE A 129 -9.65 1.39 -1.63
CA PHE A 129 -11.06 1.70 -1.72
C PHE A 129 -11.68 1.87 -0.33
N VAL A 130 -12.64 2.78 -0.25
CA VAL A 130 -13.49 3.03 0.93
C VAL A 130 -14.95 2.71 0.59
N PRO A 131 -15.83 2.46 1.57
CA PRO A 131 -17.25 2.21 1.30
C PRO A 131 -17.87 3.34 0.49
N ALA A 132 -18.64 2.97 -0.52
CA ALA A 132 -19.50 3.92 -1.23
C ALA A 132 -20.73 4.23 -0.38
N GLU A 133 -21.17 5.49 -0.38
CA GLU A 133 -22.42 5.90 0.27
C GLU A 133 -23.64 5.43 -0.53
N ASP A 134 -23.54 5.44 -1.86
CA ASP A 134 -24.61 5.11 -2.80
C ASP A 134 -24.16 4.05 -3.83
N GLU A 135 -25.14 3.41 -4.46
CA GLU A 135 -24.89 2.58 -5.64
C GLU A 135 -24.37 3.44 -6.82
N PRO A 136 -23.29 3.03 -7.51
CA PRO A 136 -22.70 3.80 -8.59
C PRO A 136 -23.60 3.93 -9.82
N PRO A 137 -23.49 5.02 -10.58
CA PRO A 137 -24.28 5.23 -11.79
C PRO A 137 -23.77 4.33 -12.93
N GLY A 138 -24.50 3.25 -13.24
CA GLY A 138 -24.47 2.44 -14.49
C GLY A 138 -23.15 1.83 -14.96
N CYS A 139 -22.01 2.24 -14.41
CA CYS A 139 -20.66 1.85 -14.78
C CYS A 139 -19.93 1.49 -13.47
N ALA A 140 -19.94 0.20 -13.15
CA ALA A 140 -19.28 -0.39 -12.01
C ALA A 140 -18.89 -1.84 -12.31
#